data_AF-A0A397UNS7-F1
#
_entry.id   AF-A0A397UNS7-F1
#
_cell.length_a   1.000
_cell.length_b   1.000
_cell.length_c   1.000
_cell.angle_alpha   90.00
_cell.angle_beta   90.00
_cell.angle_gamma   90.00
#
_symmetry.space_group_name_H-M   'P 1'
#
loop_
_entity.id
_entity.type
_entity.pdbx_description
1 polymer ?
#
loop_
_entity_poly.entity_id
_entity_poly.type
_entity_poly.pdbx_seq_one_letter_code
_entity_poly.pdbx_strand_id
1 'polypeptide(L)'
;MTVCFNNIIDENINYLYKRLADSDNLVKKNTLTVLTHLILNGMIKVKGQLGEMAKCLEDEDQRISDLARLFFTELASKDNAVYNNLPDIISNLSSGDNPVNEESFKNYEIFV
;
A
#
# COMPACT_ATOMS: atom_id res chain seq x y z
N MET A 1 30.19 12.62 2.26
CA MET A 1 28.85 13.19 1.99
C MET A 1 27.93 12.01 1.73
N THR A 2 27.41 11.40 2.79
CA THR A 2 26.59 10.18 2.66
C THR A 2 25.18 10.63 2.35
N VAL A 3 24.83 10.65 1.08
CA VAL A 3 23.42 10.68 0.66
C VAL A 3 22.83 9.35 1.10
N CYS A 4 22.19 9.35 2.28
CA CYS A 4 21.46 8.18 2.75
C CYS A 4 20.30 7.97 1.80
N PHE A 5 20.32 6.85 1.05
CA PHE A 5 19.27 6.47 0.11
C PHE A 5 17.87 6.62 0.73
N ASN A 6 17.71 6.27 2.01
CA ASN A 6 16.46 6.43 2.76
C ASN A 6 15.98 7.90 2.85
N ASN A 7 16.86 8.88 3.00
CA ASN A 7 16.46 10.30 3.04
C ASN A 7 15.94 10.77 1.68
N ILE A 8 16.60 10.38 0.59
CA ILE A 8 16.16 10.73 -0.76
C ILE A 8 14.80 10.08 -1.06
N ILE A 9 14.62 8.82 -0.65
CA ILE A 9 13.35 8.12 -0.81
C ILE A 9 12.25 8.77 0.03
N ASP A 10 12.50 9.08 1.30
CA ASP A 10 11.52 9.74 2.17
C ASP A 10 11.06 11.11 1.62
N GLU A 11 11.97 11.90 1.04
CA GLU A 11 11.64 13.19 0.42
C GLU A 11 10.79 13.04 -0.86
N ASN A 12 10.99 11.95 -1.60
CA ASN A 12 10.32 11.72 -2.89
C ASN A 12 9.20 10.68 -2.82
N ILE A 13 8.86 10.18 -1.63
CA ILE A 13 7.92 9.06 -1.46
C ILE A 13 6.53 9.38 -2.01
N ASN A 14 6.10 10.65 -1.88
CA ASN A 14 4.84 11.13 -2.43
C ASN A 14 4.73 10.93 -3.95
N TYR A 15 5.85 11.04 -4.68
CA TYR A 15 5.88 10.81 -6.13
C TYR A 15 5.78 9.33 -6.46
N LEU A 16 6.35 8.45 -5.62
CA LEU A 16 6.22 7.00 -5.78
C LEU A 16 4.77 6.56 -5.58
N TYR A 17 4.09 7.01 -4.52
CA TYR A 17 2.68 6.66 -4.30
C TYR A 17 1.76 7.17 -5.42
N LYS A 18 2.03 8.35 -6.00
CA LYS A 18 1.28 8.85 -7.16
C LYS A 18 1.37 7.93 -8.39
N ARG A 19 2.43 7.11 -8.52
CA ARG A 19 2.57 6.16 -9.64
C ARG A 19 1.74 4.89 -9.48
N LEU A 20 1.12 4.66 -8.32
CA LEU A 20 0.11 3.61 -8.16
C LEU A 20 -1.18 3.90 -8.93
N ALA A 21 -1.46 5.17 -9.23
CA ALA A 21 -2.58 5.62 -10.05
C ALA A 21 -2.16 5.94 -11.52
N ASP A 22 -1.02 5.43 -11.97
CA ASP A 22 -0.56 5.64 -13.36
C ASP A 22 -1.46 4.91 -14.36
N SER A 23 -1.59 5.42 -15.59
CA SER A 23 -2.38 4.77 -16.64
C SER A 23 -1.76 3.46 -17.14
N ASP A 24 -0.44 3.30 -16.99
CA ASP A 24 0.27 2.08 -17.41
C ASP A 24 0.34 1.05 -16.27
N ASN A 25 -0.29 -0.11 -16.48
CA ASN A 25 -0.28 -1.21 -15.52
C ASN A 25 1.14 -1.73 -15.20
N LEU A 26 2.10 -1.63 -16.13
CA LEU A 26 3.49 -1.99 -15.85
C LEU A 26 4.11 -1.02 -14.83
N VAL A 27 3.82 0.27 -14.96
CA VAL A 27 4.28 1.29 -14.01
C VAL A 27 3.66 1.06 -12.64
N LYS A 28 2.34 0.85 -12.57
CA LYS A 28 1.65 0.53 -11.30
C LYS A 28 2.27 -0.70 -10.62
N LYS A 29 2.40 -1.81 -11.35
CA LYS A 29 2.92 -3.08 -10.83
C LYS A 29 4.36 -2.95 -10.31
N ASN A 30 5.24 -2.31 -11.09
CA ASN A 30 6.62 -2.13 -10.70
C ASN A 30 6.72 -1.22 -9.47
N THR A 31 5.93 -0.14 -9.44
CA THR A 31 5.85 0.77 -8.30
C THR A 31 5.39 0.03 -7.04
N LEU A 32 4.30 -0.73 -7.13
CA LEU A 32 3.76 -1.52 -6.03
C LEU A 32 4.79 -2.53 -5.53
N THR A 33 5.50 -3.21 -6.43
CA THR A 33 6.57 -4.17 -6.08
C THR A 33 7.69 -3.49 -5.30
N VAL A 34 8.17 -2.33 -5.77
CA VAL A 34 9.24 -1.58 -5.11
C VAL A 34 8.79 -1.08 -3.74
N LEU A 35 7.58 -0.50 -3.64
CA LEU A 35 7.03 -0.04 -2.37
C LEU A 35 6.88 -1.18 -1.36
N THR A 36 6.34 -2.33 -1.77
CA THR A 36 6.26 -3.53 -0.95
C THR A 36 7.63 -3.92 -0.38
N HIS A 37 8.67 -3.99 -1.22
CA HIS A 37 10.02 -4.31 -0.75
C HIS A 37 10.58 -3.25 0.19
N LEU A 38 10.37 -1.97 -0.08
CA LEU A 38 10.89 -0.88 0.75
C LEU A 38 10.24 -0.87 2.15
N ILE A 39 8.92 -1.08 2.22
CA ILE A 39 8.17 -1.10 3.48
C ILE A 39 8.50 -2.36 4.28
N LEU A 40 8.44 -3.54 3.66
CA LEU A 40 8.66 -4.81 4.36
C LEU A 40 10.10 -5.01 4.86
N ASN A 41 11.07 -4.31 4.25
CA ASN A 41 12.46 -4.28 4.72
C ASN A 41 12.73 -3.13 5.71
N GLY A 42 11.72 -2.34 6.10
CA GLY A 42 11.89 -1.22 7.03
C GLY A 42 12.75 -0.07 6.50
N MET A 43 12.95 0.00 5.18
CA MET A 43 13.70 1.09 4.54
C MET A 43 12.89 2.39 4.50
N ILE A 44 11.56 2.28 4.46
CA ILE A 44 10.63 3.41 4.52
C ILE A 44 9.57 3.17 5.58
N LYS A 45 9.13 4.26 6.21
CA LYS A 45 8.03 4.22 7.17
C LYS A 45 6.71 4.42 6.47
N VAL A 46 5.72 3.64 6.89
CA VAL A 46 4.33 3.87 6.52
C VAL A 46 3.88 5.20 7.12
N LYS A 47 3.50 6.16 6.28
CA LYS A 47 3.02 7.49 6.69
C LYS A 47 1.68 7.79 6.01
N GLY A 48 0.57 7.26 6.52
CA GLY A 48 -0.80 7.60 6.10
C GLY A 48 -1.17 7.34 4.63
N GLN A 49 -0.25 6.79 3.82
CA GLN A 49 -0.40 6.62 2.36
C GLN A 49 -0.72 5.19 1.93
N LEU A 50 -0.99 4.30 2.88
CA LEU A 50 -1.46 2.95 2.57
C LEU A 50 -2.81 2.94 1.86
N GLY A 51 -3.59 4.03 1.95
CA GLY A 51 -4.84 4.16 1.20
C GLY A 51 -4.66 3.98 -0.32
N GLU A 52 -3.57 4.53 -0.89
CA GLU A 52 -3.29 4.35 -2.33
C GLU A 52 -2.91 2.89 -2.66
N MET A 53 -2.21 2.20 -1.76
CA MET A 53 -1.92 0.76 -1.93
C MET A 53 -3.17 -0.10 -1.74
N ALA A 54 -4.09 0.31 -0.87
CA ALA A 54 -5.34 -0.39 -0.65
C ALA A 54 -6.27 -0.31 -1.87
N LYS A 55 -6.28 0.83 -2.59
CA LYS A 55 -7.00 0.92 -3.89
C LYS A 55 -6.53 -0.12 -4.90
N CYS A 56 -5.25 -0.48 -4.87
CA CYS A 56 -4.72 -1.53 -5.75
C CYS A 56 -5.33 -2.92 -5.50
N LEU A 57 -6.01 -3.16 -4.37
CA LEU A 57 -6.71 -4.42 -4.10
C LEU A 57 -7.95 -4.61 -5.00
N GLU A 58 -8.52 -3.50 -5.48
CA GLU A 58 -9.66 -3.49 -6.39
C GLU A 58 -9.24 -3.17 -7.84
N ASP A 59 -7.94 -3.22 -8.16
CA ASP A 59 -7.44 -2.99 -9.51
C ASP A 59 -7.94 -4.09 -10.48
N GLU A 60 -8.28 -3.67 -11.71
CA GLU A 60 -8.76 -4.57 -12.77
C GLU A 60 -7.71 -5.62 -13.17
N ASP A 61 -6.41 -5.32 -13.02
CA ASP A 61 -5.34 -6.28 -13.24
C ASP A 61 -5.17 -7.19 -12.01
N GLN A 62 -5.54 -8.46 -12.17
CA GLN A 62 -5.42 -9.48 -11.13
C GLN A 62 -4.01 -9.55 -10.51
N ARG A 63 -2.95 -9.28 -11.29
CA ARG A 63 -1.58 -9.34 -10.76
C ARG A 63 -1.28 -8.19 -9.80
N ILE A 64 -1.91 -7.04 -10.00
CA ILE A 64 -1.76 -5.87 -9.14
C ILE A 64 -2.53 -6.11 -7.84
N SER A 65 -3.76 -6.60 -7.93
CA SER A 65 -4.57 -6.93 -6.75
C SER A 65 -3.99 -8.08 -5.93
N ASP A 66 -3.45 -9.12 -6.56
CA ASP A 66 -2.73 -10.21 -5.88
C ASP A 66 -1.48 -9.69 -5.13
N LEU A 67 -0.71 -8.79 -5.77
CA LEU A 67 0.48 -8.20 -5.16
C LEU A 67 0.12 -7.28 -3.97
N ALA A 68 -0.95 -6.50 -4.10
CA ALA A 68 -1.45 -5.67 -3.01
C ALA A 68 -1.91 -6.55 -1.84
N ARG A 69 -2.63 -7.65 -2.11
CA ARG A 69 -3.07 -8.61 -1.09
C ARG A 69 -1.87 -9.20 -0.35
N LEU A 70 -0.88 -9.69 -1.08
CA LEU A 70 0.35 -10.21 -0.50
C LEU A 70 1.06 -9.18 0.39
N PHE A 71 1.16 -7.93 -0.09
CA PHE A 71 1.75 -6.85 0.69
C PHE A 71 1.06 -6.65 2.04
N PHE A 72 -0.28 -6.52 2.05
CA PHE A 72 -1.00 -6.33 3.30
C PHE A 72 -0.85 -7.55 4.21
N THR A 73 -0.95 -8.79 3.68
CA THR A 73 -0.76 -10.04 4.44
C THR A 73 0.60 -10.10 5.14
N GLU A 74 1.67 -9.77 4.41
CA GLU A 74 3.02 -9.71 4.97
C GLU A 74 3.17 -8.58 5.99
N LEU A 75 2.57 -7.41 5.73
CA LEU A 75 2.61 -6.26 6.63
C LEU A 75 1.93 -6.57 7.97
N ALA A 76 0.80 -7.27 7.95
CA ALA A 76 0.11 -7.69 9.17
C ALA A 76 0.92 -8.73 9.95
N SER A 77 1.61 -9.62 9.25
CA SER A 77 2.44 -10.66 9.87
C SER A 77 3.70 -10.09 10.55
N LYS A 78 4.24 -8.96 10.07
CA LYS A 78 5.54 -8.45 10.52
C LYS A 78 5.51 -7.47 11.68
N ASP A 79 4.50 -6.61 11.79
CA ASP A 79 4.76 -5.34 12.50
C ASP A 79 3.69 -4.91 13.52
N ASN A 80 2.55 -5.59 13.66
CA ASN A 80 1.36 -5.03 14.36
C ASN A 80 0.97 -3.59 13.89
N ALA A 81 1.68 -3.04 12.89
CA ALA A 81 1.54 -1.69 12.39
C ALA A 81 0.30 -1.59 11.51
N VAL A 82 -0.19 -2.71 10.96
CA VAL A 82 -1.51 -2.73 10.32
C VAL A 82 -2.56 -2.27 11.31
N TYR A 83 -2.57 -2.71 12.57
CA TYR A 83 -3.54 -2.25 13.56
C TYR A 83 -3.40 -0.76 13.90
N ASN A 84 -2.18 -0.23 13.93
CA ASN A 84 -1.94 1.20 14.16
C ASN A 84 -2.34 2.07 12.97
N ASN A 85 -2.23 1.55 11.74
CA ASN A 85 -2.57 2.26 10.51
C ASN A 85 -3.96 1.89 9.97
N LEU A 86 -4.66 0.95 10.62
CA LEU A 86 -5.98 0.47 10.20
C LEU A 86 -7.00 1.62 10.19
N PRO A 87 -7.07 2.50 11.21
CA PRO A 87 -7.98 3.65 11.16
C PRO A 87 -7.72 4.58 9.98
N ASP A 88 -6.45 4.78 9.60
CA ASP A 88 -6.05 5.62 8.47
C ASP A 88 -6.34 4.97 7.11
N ILE A 89 -6.13 3.65 7.00
CA ILE A 89 -6.50 2.87 5.81
C ILE A 89 -8.03 2.94 5.63
N ILE A 90 -8.78 2.67 6.70
CA ILE A 90 -10.25 2.74 6.69
C ILE A 90 -10.71 4.16 6.35
N SER A 91 -10.14 5.20 6.98
CA SER A 91 -10.51 6.58 6.71
C SER A 91 -10.28 6.97 5.25
N ASN A 92 -9.14 6.59 4.66
CA ASN A 92 -8.88 6.84 3.24
C ASN A 92 -9.78 6.04 2.30
N LEU A 93 -10.13 4.80 2.65
CA LEU A 93 -11.03 3.97 1.85
C LEU A 93 -12.50 4.43 1.98
N SER A 94 -12.92 4.90 3.14
CA SER A 94 -14.28 5.42 3.38
C SER A 94 -14.51 6.84 2.86
N SER A 95 -13.44 7.58 2.55
CA SER A 95 -13.51 8.95 2.01
C SER A 95 -13.41 9.01 0.47
N GLY A 96 -13.26 7.86 -0.21
CA GLY A 96 -13.26 7.77 -1.67
C GLY A 96 -14.66 7.53 -2.25
N ASP A 97 -14.86 7.86 -3.53
CA ASP A 97 -16.13 7.75 -4.28
C ASP A 97 -16.75 6.33 -4.34
N ASN A 98 -16.07 5.31 -3.81
CA ASN A 98 -16.57 3.95 -3.62
C ASN A 98 -16.29 3.50 -2.17
N PRO A 99 -17.23 3.67 -1.23
CA PRO A 99 -17.06 3.18 0.13
C PRO A 99 -16.98 1.65 0.11
N VAL A 100 -15.82 1.13 0.51
CA VAL A 100 -15.56 -0.31 0.61
C VAL A 100 -16.55 -0.90 1.62
N ASN A 101 -17.48 -1.72 1.15
CA ASN A 101 -18.55 -2.32 1.94
C ASN A 101 -18.00 -3.26 3.03
N GLU A 102 -18.74 -3.43 4.13
CA GLU A 102 -18.50 -4.43 5.20
C GLU A 102 -18.19 -5.85 4.69
N GLU A 103 -18.62 -6.21 3.48
CA GLU A 103 -18.31 -7.49 2.84
C GLU A 103 -16.88 -7.57 2.28
N SER A 104 -16.33 -6.45 1.79
CA SER A 104 -14.91 -6.39 1.43
C SER A 104 -14.05 -6.51 2.70
N PHE A 105 -14.51 -6.01 3.85
CA PHE A 105 -13.89 -6.27 5.17
C PHE A 105 -13.82 -7.76 5.53
N LYS A 106 -14.78 -8.59 5.09
CA LYS A 106 -14.67 -10.06 5.20
C LYS A 106 -13.66 -10.68 4.23
N ASN A 107 -13.37 -10.04 3.09
CA ASN A 107 -12.23 -10.43 2.25
C ASN A 107 -10.87 -10.00 2.85
N TYR A 108 -10.89 -9.15 3.89
CA TYR A 108 -9.77 -8.91 4.82
C TYR A 108 -9.83 -9.84 6.06
N GLU A 109 -10.71 -10.84 6.11
CA GLU A 109 -10.71 -11.86 7.17
C GLU A 109 -9.59 -12.92 6.96
N ILE A 110 -8.70 -12.69 5.98
CA ILE A 110 -7.39 -13.37 5.86
C ILE A 110 -6.38 -12.80 6.88
N PHE A 111 -6.76 -11.75 7.62
CA PHE A 111 -5.94 -11.10 8.66
C PHE A 111 -6.16 -11.64 10.09
N VAL A 112 -6.77 -12.82 10.24
CA VAL A 112 -6.90 -13.56 11.51
C VAL A 112 -6.44 -15.00 11.34
#